data_AF-A0A2V8FWW6-F1
#
_entry.id   AF-A0A2V8FWW6-F1
#
_cell.length_a   1.000
_cell.length_b   1.000
_cell.length_c   1.000
_cell.angle_alpha   90.00
_cell.angle_beta   90.00
_cell.angle_gamma   90.00
#
_symmetry.space_group_name_H-M   'P 1'
#
loop_
_entity.id
_entity.type
_entity.pdbx_description
1 polymer ?
#
loop_
_entity_poly.entity_id
_entity_poly.type
_entity_poly.pdbx_seq_one_letter_code
_entity_poly.pdbx_strand_id
1 'polypeptide(L)'
;MADTSAGGRITYRDKSIDGTRIQGVSPDYIYFESFDAERGRLMSPIEVGSARPVCVIGWQTADRLFGGNTDPLDKVIQIEGVHFRVLGVSEKQGALLGQSQDEFAIIPLGQFQMMFGSRRPLSLTVKPRDVALMQPAMDEATIALRSARRLKPKQPDNFGFFTSDTILGLYHSATNGIFAVLVGVVGLSLVVGGIVIMNIMLMVVTERTREIGLRKALGARRSDIMAQILTESVVLSMFGDSRSAHSRRSRHPSKSGRSHSASASRHWSGCSSASTRRAGRHGSIRSRRSEGNEQRSTLNGES
;
A
#
# COMPACT_ATOMS: atom_id res chain seq x y z
N MET A 1 -10.10 27.22 -5.00
CA MET A 1 -10.91 26.42 -5.94
C MET A 1 -11.79 25.48 -5.16
N ALA A 2 -13.07 25.40 -5.51
CA ALA A 2 -13.96 24.35 -5.04
C ALA A 2 -13.98 23.21 -6.05
N ASP A 3 -13.81 21.99 -5.57
CA ASP A 3 -13.86 20.80 -6.40
C ASP A 3 -14.57 19.63 -5.70
N THR A 4 -15.06 18.71 -6.50
CA THR A 4 -15.70 17.48 -6.02
C THR A 4 -15.54 16.41 -7.08
N SER A 5 -15.61 15.14 -6.68
CA SER A 5 -15.48 14.04 -7.63
C SER A 5 -16.45 12.90 -7.36
N ALA A 6 -16.79 12.19 -8.42
CA ALA A 6 -17.57 10.97 -8.40
C ALA A 6 -17.05 10.02 -9.50
N GLY A 7 -17.21 8.72 -9.30
CA GLY A 7 -17.07 7.77 -10.39
C GLY A 7 -18.30 7.82 -11.29
N GLY A 8 -18.11 7.74 -12.60
CA GLY A 8 -19.21 7.60 -13.54
C GLY A 8 -18.80 6.99 -14.86
N ARG A 9 -19.79 6.86 -15.74
CA ARG A 9 -19.66 6.29 -17.08
C ARG A 9 -19.42 7.39 -18.11
N ILE A 10 -18.42 7.17 -18.96
CA ILE A 10 -18.18 7.98 -20.15
C ILE A 10 -18.38 7.12 -21.40
N THR A 11 -19.22 7.59 -22.31
CA THR A 11 -19.57 6.88 -23.56
C THR A 11 -19.26 7.76 -24.76
N TYR A 12 -18.67 7.15 -25.79
CA TYR A 12 -18.53 7.73 -27.10
C TYR A 12 -18.87 6.67 -28.16
N ARG A 13 -19.98 6.89 -28.88
CA ARG A 13 -20.52 5.92 -29.85
C ARG A 13 -20.68 4.53 -29.21
N ASP A 14 -19.92 3.54 -29.67
CA ASP A 14 -20.02 2.13 -29.30
C ASP A 14 -19.08 1.78 -28.13
N LYS A 15 -18.27 2.74 -27.67
CA LYS A 15 -17.30 2.55 -26.58
C LYS A 15 -17.79 3.22 -25.31
N SER A 16 -17.78 2.48 -24.21
CA SER A 16 -18.09 2.97 -22.87
C SER A 16 -16.99 2.59 -21.89
N ILE A 17 -16.67 3.51 -20.98
CA ILE A 17 -15.74 3.31 -19.89
C ILE A 17 -16.49 3.57 -18.59
N ASP A 18 -16.45 2.58 -17.70
CA ASP A 18 -17.08 2.62 -16.38
C ASP A 18 -16.08 2.96 -15.29
N GLY A 19 -16.53 3.70 -14.28
CA GLY A 19 -15.70 4.02 -13.11
C GLY A 19 -14.66 5.11 -13.34
N THR A 20 -14.74 5.86 -14.44
CA THR A 20 -13.86 7.01 -14.68
C THR A 20 -14.12 8.10 -13.65
N ARG A 21 -13.05 8.74 -13.16
CA ARG A 21 -13.15 9.80 -12.15
C ARG A 21 -13.63 11.10 -12.81
N ILE A 22 -14.88 11.48 -12.54
CA ILE A 22 -15.43 12.76 -12.99
C ILE A 22 -15.22 13.79 -11.89
N GLN A 23 -14.57 14.90 -12.21
CA GLN A 23 -14.27 15.99 -11.29
C GLN A 23 -15.03 17.26 -11.70
N GLY A 24 -15.84 17.79 -10.80
CA GLY A 24 -16.50 19.08 -10.95
C GLY A 24 -15.64 20.19 -10.36
N VAL A 25 -15.35 21.25 -11.11
CA VAL A 25 -14.44 22.34 -10.67
C VAL A 25 -15.07 23.73 -10.73
N SER A 26 -14.67 24.62 -9.82
CA SER A 26 -15.03 26.05 -9.84
C SER A 26 -14.20 26.83 -10.87
N PRO A 27 -14.62 28.04 -11.28
CA PRO A 27 -13.92 28.85 -12.29
C PRO A 27 -12.44 29.12 -11.97
N ASP A 28 -12.06 29.10 -10.69
CA ASP A 28 -10.71 29.37 -10.21
C ASP A 28 -9.71 28.24 -10.50
N TYR A 29 -10.17 27.09 -11.01
CA TYR A 29 -9.31 25.93 -11.26
C TYR A 29 -8.16 26.21 -12.22
N ILE A 30 -8.33 27.17 -13.12
CA ILE A 30 -7.29 27.61 -14.08
C ILE A 30 -6.02 28.15 -13.40
N TYR A 31 -6.12 28.60 -12.14
CA TYR A 31 -4.98 29.10 -11.38
C TYR A 31 -4.19 27.99 -10.66
N PHE A 32 -4.62 26.73 -10.77
CA PHE A 32 -3.99 25.60 -10.12
C PHE A 32 -3.20 24.77 -11.16
N GLU A 33 -1.90 24.61 -10.91
CA GLU A 33 -0.96 23.84 -11.76
C GLU A 33 -1.31 22.34 -11.86
N SER A 34 -2.24 21.84 -11.05
CA SER A 34 -2.70 20.45 -11.12
C SER A 34 -3.48 20.13 -12.39
N PHE A 35 -3.90 21.15 -13.16
CA PHE A 35 -4.66 20.97 -14.39
C PHE A 35 -3.85 21.51 -15.56
N ASP A 36 -3.64 20.65 -16.55
CA ASP A 36 -3.00 21.00 -17.81
C ASP A 36 -3.78 20.41 -18.99
N ALA A 37 -3.58 20.99 -20.16
CA ALA A 37 -4.10 20.52 -21.43
C ALA A 37 -2.96 20.50 -22.47
N GLU A 38 -2.34 19.33 -22.64
CA GLU A 38 -1.32 19.10 -23.68
C GLU A 38 -1.90 19.34 -25.08
N ARG A 39 -3.17 18.96 -25.27
CA ARG A 39 -3.91 19.19 -26.52
C ARG A 39 -5.14 20.04 -26.27
N GLY A 40 -5.41 20.98 -27.18
CA GLY A 40 -6.59 21.83 -27.13
C GLY A 40 -6.44 22.97 -26.12
N ARG A 41 -7.44 23.17 -25.27
CA ARG A 41 -7.41 24.21 -24.23
C ARG A 41 -8.17 23.80 -22.98
N LEU A 42 -7.85 24.48 -21.88
CA LEU A 42 -8.66 24.48 -20.67
C LEU A 42 -10.01 25.21 -20.89
N MET A 43 -11.01 24.86 -20.08
CA MET A 43 -12.28 25.59 -19.99
C MET A 43 -12.05 27.00 -19.43
N SER A 44 -12.66 28.00 -20.05
CA SER A 44 -12.59 29.38 -19.55
C SER A 44 -13.39 29.53 -18.25
N PRO A 45 -13.00 30.42 -17.32
CA PRO A 45 -13.78 30.74 -16.12
C PRO A 45 -15.25 31.08 -16.41
N ILE A 46 -15.52 31.71 -17.56
CA ILE A 46 -16.88 32.06 -18.01
C ILE A 46 -17.68 30.80 -18.39
N GLU A 47 -17.05 29.85 -19.07
CA GLU A 47 -17.69 28.57 -19.45
C GLU A 47 -18.00 27.72 -18.21
N VAL A 48 -17.09 27.73 -17.24
CA VAL A 48 -17.28 27.04 -15.96
C VAL A 48 -18.39 27.72 -15.13
N GLY A 49 -18.35 29.04 -15.02
CA GLY A 49 -19.33 29.82 -14.24
C GLY A 49 -20.74 29.78 -14.80
N SER A 50 -20.88 29.69 -16.12
CA SER A 50 -22.18 29.51 -16.81
C SER A 50 -22.61 28.05 -16.95
N ALA A 51 -21.87 27.10 -16.35
CA ALA A 51 -22.14 25.67 -16.40
C ALA A 51 -22.32 25.15 -17.84
N ARG A 52 -21.48 25.59 -18.79
CA ARG A 52 -21.56 25.10 -20.18
C ARG A 52 -21.22 23.60 -20.25
N PRO A 53 -21.86 22.81 -21.13
CA PRO A 53 -21.57 21.39 -21.29
C PRO A 53 -20.27 21.17 -22.08
N VAL A 54 -19.14 21.53 -21.45
CA VAL A 54 -17.78 21.37 -21.95
C VAL A 54 -16.95 20.57 -20.96
N CYS A 55 -15.93 19.87 -21.43
CA CYS A 55 -15.07 19.06 -20.58
C CYS A 55 -13.61 19.03 -21.06
N VAL A 56 -12.71 18.71 -20.13
CA VAL A 56 -11.32 18.33 -20.39
C VAL A 56 -11.15 16.90 -19.93
N ILE A 57 -10.53 16.04 -20.72
CA ILE A 57 -10.38 14.60 -20.41
C ILE A 57 -8.93 14.22 -20.18
N GLY A 58 -8.70 13.19 -19.39
CA GLY A 58 -7.38 12.62 -19.20
C GLY A 58 -6.88 11.89 -20.44
N TRP A 59 -5.55 11.78 -20.59
CA TRP A 59 -4.92 11.11 -21.74
C TRP A 59 -5.44 9.69 -21.93
N GLN A 60 -5.56 8.90 -20.85
CA GLN A 60 -6.01 7.51 -20.95
C GLN A 60 -7.50 7.39 -21.30
N THR A 61 -8.33 8.30 -20.79
CA THR A 61 -9.74 8.38 -21.18
C THR A 61 -9.88 8.67 -22.67
N ALA A 62 -9.07 9.61 -23.20
CA ALA A 62 -9.03 9.90 -24.62
C ALA A 62 -8.55 8.69 -25.45
N ASP A 63 -7.48 8.04 -25.03
CA ASP A 63 -6.90 6.88 -25.74
C ASP A 63 -7.91 5.72 -25.83
N ARG A 64 -8.59 5.39 -24.73
CA ARG A 64 -9.59 4.32 -24.73
C ARG A 64 -10.82 4.64 -25.59
N LEU A 65 -11.36 5.86 -25.50
CA LEU A 65 -12.54 6.27 -26.25
C LEU A 65 -12.23 6.42 -27.75
N PHE A 66 -11.11 7.02 -28.13
CA PHE A 66 -10.82 7.39 -29.52
C PHE A 66 -9.80 6.48 -30.22
N GLY A 67 -9.10 5.62 -29.47
CA GLY A 67 -8.19 4.59 -30.00
C GLY A 67 -6.97 5.14 -30.76
N GLY A 68 -6.50 6.35 -30.40
CA GLY A 68 -5.37 7.03 -31.03
C GLY A 68 -5.59 7.54 -32.48
N ASN A 69 -6.57 7.01 -33.21
CA ASN A 69 -6.79 7.29 -34.63
C ASN A 69 -7.76 8.43 -34.92
N THR A 70 -8.51 8.88 -33.91
CA THR A 70 -9.49 9.98 -34.03
C THR A 70 -9.11 11.12 -33.10
N ASP A 71 -9.17 12.36 -33.59
CA ASP A 71 -8.96 13.53 -32.73
C ASP A 71 -10.13 13.69 -31.74
N PRO A 72 -9.87 13.64 -30.42
CA PRO A 72 -10.89 13.84 -29.40
C PRO A 72 -11.41 15.27 -29.33
N LEU A 73 -10.64 16.25 -29.83
CA LEU A 73 -11.00 17.67 -29.72
C LEU A 73 -12.30 18.01 -30.48
N ASP A 74 -13.12 18.86 -29.88
CA ASP A 74 -14.44 19.29 -30.34
C ASP A 74 -15.47 18.16 -30.55
N LYS A 75 -15.14 16.91 -30.18
CA LYS A 75 -16.10 15.81 -30.19
C LYS A 75 -17.02 15.89 -28.98
N VAL A 76 -18.22 15.35 -29.17
CA VAL A 76 -19.21 15.23 -28.10
C VAL A 76 -19.12 13.84 -27.51
N ILE A 77 -18.85 13.76 -26.21
CA ILE A 77 -18.89 12.54 -25.40
C ILE A 77 -20.09 12.61 -24.46
N GLN A 78 -20.60 11.47 -24.04
CA GLN A 78 -21.65 11.40 -23.02
C GLN A 78 -21.03 11.05 -21.67
N ILE A 79 -21.32 11.84 -20.65
CA ILE A 79 -20.94 11.59 -19.27
C ILE A 79 -22.24 11.45 -18.49
N GLU A 80 -22.51 10.28 -17.90
CA GLU A 80 -23.78 9.98 -17.21
C GLU A 80 -25.03 10.34 -18.05
N GLY A 81 -24.95 10.13 -19.38
CA GLY A 81 -26.05 10.42 -20.32
C GLY A 81 -26.17 11.89 -20.76
N VAL A 82 -25.36 12.80 -20.22
CA VAL A 82 -25.32 14.21 -20.63
C VAL A 82 -24.20 14.44 -21.64
N HIS A 83 -24.47 15.22 -22.68
CA HIS A 83 -23.52 15.48 -23.78
C HIS A 83 -22.56 16.60 -23.39
N PHE A 84 -21.25 16.33 -23.48
CA PHE A 84 -20.19 17.30 -23.25
C PHE A 84 -19.29 17.40 -24.48
N ARG A 85 -18.92 18.63 -24.85
CA ARG A 85 -17.89 18.86 -25.87
C ARG A 85 -16.50 18.82 -25.24
N VAL A 86 -15.59 18.04 -25.81
CA VAL A 86 -14.19 17.95 -25.38
C VAL A 86 -13.42 19.17 -25.88
N LEU A 87 -12.86 19.95 -24.97
CA LEU A 87 -12.05 21.14 -25.30
C LEU A 87 -10.55 20.87 -25.23
N GLY A 88 -10.14 19.88 -24.44
CA GLY A 88 -8.74 19.56 -24.25
C GLY A 88 -8.51 18.17 -23.69
N VAL A 89 -7.27 17.73 -23.82
CA VAL A 89 -6.76 16.46 -23.27
C VAL A 89 -5.53 16.76 -22.43
N SER A 90 -5.47 16.20 -21.22
CA SER A 90 -4.33 16.37 -20.32
C SER A 90 -3.07 15.69 -20.85
N GLU A 91 -1.92 16.13 -20.35
CA GLU A 91 -0.66 15.39 -20.51
C GLU A 91 -0.79 14.00 -19.87
N LYS A 92 -0.02 13.04 -20.42
CA LYS A 92 0.10 11.69 -19.89
C LYS A 92 0.90 11.68 -18.58
N GLN A 93 0.19 11.55 -17.46
CA GLN A 93 0.78 11.28 -16.15
C GLN A 93 0.73 9.77 -15.90
N GLY A 94 1.85 9.10 -16.21
CA GLY A 94 1.98 7.64 -16.15
C GLY A 94 1.43 6.97 -14.88
N ALA A 95 1.15 5.67 -14.97
CA ALA A 95 0.55 4.94 -13.87
C ALA A 95 1.51 4.78 -12.68
N LEU A 96 1.07 5.16 -11.48
CA LEU A 96 1.76 4.89 -10.23
C LEU A 96 1.11 3.68 -9.55
N LEU A 97 1.89 2.64 -9.24
CA LEU A 97 1.43 1.44 -8.53
C LEU A 97 0.25 0.71 -9.21
N GLY A 98 0.18 0.75 -10.55
CA GLY A 98 -0.89 0.11 -11.32
C GLY A 98 -2.22 0.86 -11.29
N GLN A 99 -2.31 1.98 -10.58
CA GLN A 99 -3.43 2.93 -10.67
C GLN A 99 -3.06 4.00 -11.69
N SER A 100 -3.92 4.18 -12.69
CA SER A 100 -3.73 5.24 -13.66
C SER A 100 -4.22 6.56 -13.08
N GLN A 101 -3.36 7.58 -13.13
CA GLN A 101 -3.75 8.95 -12.76
C GLN A 101 -4.43 9.68 -13.93
N ASP A 102 -4.44 9.07 -15.12
CA ASP A 102 -4.89 9.66 -16.39
C ASP A 102 -6.33 9.30 -16.77
N GLU A 103 -7.05 8.56 -15.92
CA GLU A 103 -8.45 8.18 -16.17
C GLU A 103 -9.42 9.12 -15.43
N PHE A 104 -9.63 10.29 -16.02
CA PHE A 104 -10.51 11.31 -15.46
C PHE A 104 -11.20 12.18 -16.51
N ALA A 105 -12.26 12.88 -16.10
CA ALA A 105 -12.88 13.94 -16.87
C ALA A 105 -13.21 15.13 -15.96
N ILE A 106 -12.86 16.34 -16.40
CA ILE A 106 -13.09 17.58 -15.67
C ILE A 106 -14.25 18.32 -16.33
N ILE A 107 -15.24 18.69 -15.54
CA ILE A 107 -16.45 19.39 -15.97
C ILE A 107 -16.74 20.58 -15.06
N PRO A 108 -17.58 21.54 -15.48
CA PRO A 108 -18.01 22.62 -14.60
C PRO A 108 -18.75 22.10 -13.37
N LEU A 109 -18.48 22.69 -12.21
CA LEU A 109 -19.12 22.31 -10.93
C LEU A 109 -20.66 22.37 -11.01
N GLY A 110 -21.22 23.34 -11.73
CA GLY A 110 -22.67 23.41 -11.93
C GLY A 110 -23.24 22.18 -12.66
N GLN A 111 -22.59 21.73 -13.73
CA GLN A 111 -22.97 20.51 -14.46
C GLN A 111 -22.82 19.26 -13.59
N PHE A 112 -21.72 19.18 -12.83
CA PHE A 112 -21.49 18.09 -11.89
C PHE A 112 -22.62 17.99 -10.85
N GLN A 113 -23.00 19.11 -10.24
CA GLN A 113 -24.06 19.14 -9.22
C GLN A 113 -25.43 18.78 -9.77
N MET A 114 -25.71 19.09 -11.05
CA MET A 114 -26.95 18.68 -11.71
C MET A 114 -27.00 17.16 -11.94
N MET A 115 -25.88 16.52 -12.28
CA MET A 115 -25.82 15.07 -12.53
C MET A 115 -25.72 14.24 -11.25
N PHE A 116 -24.86 14.63 -10.30
CA PHE A 116 -24.53 13.84 -9.11
C PHE A 116 -25.16 14.35 -7.80
N GLY A 117 -25.94 15.43 -7.88
CA GLY A 117 -26.62 16.08 -6.77
C GLY A 117 -25.78 17.16 -6.06
N SER A 118 -26.44 18.23 -5.60
CA SER A 118 -25.78 19.39 -4.98
C SER A 118 -25.34 19.19 -3.52
N ARG A 119 -25.79 18.11 -2.85
CA ARG A 119 -25.51 17.83 -1.41
C ARG A 119 -24.24 17.02 -1.17
N ARG A 120 -23.26 17.08 -2.08
CA ARG A 120 -21.99 16.35 -1.97
C ARG A 120 -20.98 17.15 -1.14
N PRO A 121 -20.03 16.47 -0.44
CA PRO A 121 -18.92 17.17 0.17
C PRO A 121 -18.09 17.86 -0.92
N LEU A 122 -17.81 19.15 -0.70
CA LEU A 122 -16.93 19.96 -1.52
C LEU A 122 -15.55 19.99 -0.87
N SER A 123 -14.53 19.71 -1.67
CA SER A 123 -13.14 20.00 -1.34
C SER A 123 -12.87 21.45 -1.70
N LEU A 124 -12.14 22.15 -0.83
CA LEU A 124 -11.72 23.53 -1.07
C LEU A 124 -10.20 23.55 -1.07
N THR A 125 -9.63 23.67 -2.26
CA THR A 125 -8.18 23.79 -2.44
C THR A 125 -7.80 25.27 -2.39
N VAL A 126 -6.93 25.63 -1.45
CA VAL A 126 -6.41 26.98 -1.26
C VAL A 126 -4.90 26.95 -1.44
N LYS A 127 -4.37 27.78 -2.35
CA LYS A 127 -2.94 27.95 -2.59
C LYS A 127 -2.51 29.29 -2.00
N PRO A 128 -1.72 29.33 -0.90
CA PRO A 128 -1.14 30.56 -0.40
C PRO A 128 -0.17 31.16 -1.42
N ARG A 129 0.01 32.49 -1.38
CA ARG A 129 1.01 33.18 -2.22
C ARG A 129 2.45 32.87 -1.80
N ASP A 130 2.65 32.58 -0.52
CA ASP A 130 3.93 32.24 0.07
C ASP A 130 3.75 31.12 1.10
N VAL A 131 4.72 30.22 1.17
CA VAL A 131 4.77 29.12 2.14
C VAL A 131 4.84 29.67 3.57
N ALA A 132 5.51 30.81 3.78
CA ALA A 132 5.59 31.47 5.10
C ALA A 132 4.21 31.91 5.64
N LEU A 133 3.22 32.11 4.76
CA LEU A 133 1.87 32.52 5.11
C LEU A 133 0.90 31.34 5.27
N MET A 134 1.39 30.09 5.20
CA MET A 134 0.52 28.90 5.29
C MET A 134 -0.28 28.88 6.60
N GLN A 135 0.38 29.04 7.76
CA GLN A 135 -0.30 29.00 9.06
C GLN A 135 -1.31 30.15 9.24
N PRO A 136 -0.94 31.43 9.02
CA PRO A 136 -1.91 32.53 9.04
C PRO A 136 -3.09 32.33 8.07
N ALA A 137 -2.82 31.81 6.86
CA ALA A 137 -3.87 31.54 5.88
C ALA A 137 -4.80 30.40 6.31
N MET A 138 -4.29 29.40 7.01
CA MET A 138 -5.11 28.32 7.59
C MET A 138 -6.01 28.86 8.71
N ASP A 139 -5.50 29.73 9.58
CA ASP A 139 -6.30 30.37 10.63
C ASP A 139 -7.39 31.26 10.04
N GLU A 140 -7.05 32.08 9.05
CA GLU A 140 -8.02 32.94 8.36
C GLU A 140 -9.08 32.11 7.61
N ALA A 141 -8.66 31.04 6.91
CA ALA A 141 -9.57 30.11 6.25
C ALA A 141 -10.49 29.41 7.27
N THR A 142 -9.97 29.07 8.46
CA THR A 142 -10.77 28.48 9.54
C THR A 142 -11.85 29.46 9.99
N ILE A 143 -11.50 30.72 10.25
CA ILE A 143 -12.47 31.75 10.66
C ILE A 143 -13.52 31.97 9.56
N ALA A 144 -13.09 32.10 8.31
CA ALA A 144 -13.97 32.28 7.17
C ALA A 144 -14.94 31.09 7.01
N LEU A 145 -14.45 29.85 7.14
CA LEU A 145 -15.28 28.64 7.05
C LEU A 145 -16.24 28.48 8.22
N ARG A 146 -15.80 28.77 9.46
CA ARG A 146 -16.67 28.75 10.64
C ARG A 146 -17.80 29.78 10.50
N SER A 147 -17.48 30.97 10.00
CA SER A 147 -18.47 32.02 9.71
C SER A 147 -19.44 31.60 8.61
N ALA A 148 -18.94 31.14 7.46
CA ALA A 148 -19.77 30.68 6.34
C ALA A 148 -20.69 29.51 6.71
N ARG A 149 -20.21 28.59 7.56
CA ARG A 149 -20.98 27.44 8.05
C ARG A 149 -21.79 27.71 9.32
N ARG A 150 -21.77 28.95 9.83
CA ARG A 150 -22.48 29.39 11.04
C ARG A 150 -22.22 28.49 12.27
N LEU A 151 -20.97 28.05 12.43
CA LEU A 151 -20.56 27.22 13.56
C LEU A 151 -20.50 28.05 14.84
N LYS A 152 -21.08 27.55 15.93
CA LYS A 152 -20.99 28.22 17.23
C LYS A 152 -19.55 28.17 17.76
N PRO A 153 -19.10 29.10 18.62
CA PRO A 153 -17.75 29.10 19.17
C PRO A 153 -17.33 27.78 19.86
N LYS A 154 -18.28 27.10 20.51
CA LYS A 154 -18.05 25.81 21.20
C LYS A 154 -18.30 24.57 20.35
N GLN A 155 -18.74 24.71 19.10
CA GLN A 155 -18.93 23.55 18.22
C GLN A 155 -17.59 23.09 17.61
N PRO A 156 -17.35 21.77 17.53
CA PRO A 156 -16.18 21.24 16.84
C PRO A 156 -16.26 21.54 15.34
N ASP A 157 -15.10 21.69 14.71
CA ASP A 157 -15.01 21.91 13.27
C ASP A 157 -15.47 20.67 12.49
N ASN A 158 -16.25 20.89 11.43
CA ASN A 158 -16.73 19.84 10.53
C ASN A 158 -15.97 19.81 9.20
N PHE A 159 -14.77 20.35 9.19
CA PHE A 159 -13.84 20.39 8.07
C PHE A 159 -12.43 20.11 8.59
N GLY A 160 -11.59 19.54 7.74
CA GLY A 160 -10.18 19.27 8.04
C GLY A 160 -9.29 19.87 6.97
N PHE A 161 -8.05 20.18 7.34
CA PHE A 161 -7.04 20.62 6.40
C PHE A 161 -6.18 19.43 5.98
N PHE A 162 -6.00 19.25 4.68
CA PHE A 162 -4.99 18.37 4.11
C PHE A 162 -3.86 19.26 3.58
N THR A 163 -2.69 19.18 4.22
CA THR A 163 -1.49 19.94 3.85
C THR A 163 -0.35 19.00 3.51
N SER A 164 0.64 19.45 2.75
CA SER A 164 1.84 18.64 2.49
C SER A 164 2.58 18.29 3.78
N ASP A 165 2.54 19.17 4.78
CA ASP A 165 3.15 18.95 6.10
C ASP A 165 2.46 17.82 6.88
N THR A 166 1.16 17.62 6.71
CA THR A 166 0.46 16.49 7.37
C THR A 166 0.88 15.15 6.77
N ILE A 167 1.18 15.09 5.47
CA ILE A 167 1.74 13.88 4.83
C ILE A 167 3.17 13.64 5.29
N LEU A 168 4.01 14.69 5.34
CA LEU A 168 5.38 14.59 5.85
C LEU A 168 5.40 14.17 7.32
N GLY A 169 4.54 14.76 8.15
CA GLY A 169 4.41 14.40 9.57
C GLY A 169 3.96 12.95 9.78
N LEU A 170 3.03 12.46 8.95
CA LEU A 170 2.61 11.06 8.97
C LEU A 170 3.76 10.12 8.55
N TYR A 171 4.51 10.50 7.50
CA TYR A 171 5.68 9.75 7.03
C TYR A 171 6.78 9.68 8.10
N HIS A 172 7.11 10.82 8.74
CA HIS A 172 8.08 10.89 9.82
C HIS A 172 7.64 10.06 11.03
N SER A 173 6.37 10.11 11.41
CA SER A 173 5.83 9.33 12.54
C SER A 173 5.89 7.82 12.27
N ALA A 174 5.47 7.39 11.08
CA ALA A 174 5.53 5.98 10.68
C ALA A 174 6.98 5.48 10.58
N THR A 175 7.87 6.26 9.97
CA THR A 175 9.29 5.91 9.83
C THR A 175 9.99 5.82 11.18
N ASN A 176 9.72 6.76 12.10
CA ASN A 176 10.29 6.73 13.44
C ASN A 176 9.86 5.49 14.24
N GLY A 177 8.59 5.09 14.14
CA GLY A 177 8.09 3.86 14.78
C GLY A 177 8.78 2.60 14.25
N ILE A 178 8.88 2.48 12.92
CA ILE A 178 9.57 1.36 12.26
C ILE A 178 11.06 1.35 12.64
N PHE A 179 11.70 2.50 12.63
CA PHE A 179 13.12 2.64 12.96
C PHE A 179 13.38 2.27 14.43
N ALA A 180 12.52 2.68 15.36
CA ALA A 180 12.64 2.30 16.77
C ALA A 180 12.59 0.77 16.97
N VAL A 181 11.66 0.09 16.28
CA VAL A 181 11.57 -1.37 16.31
C VAL A 181 12.81 -2.01 15.70
N LEU A 182 13.29 -1.52 14.55
CA LEU A 182 14.51 -2.01 13.91
C LEU A 182 15.73 -1.87 14.80
N VAL A 183 15.92 -0.71 15.44
CA VAL A 183 17.00 -0.48 16.41
C VAL A 183 16.88 -1.45 17.58
N GLY A 184 15.67 -1.71 18.08
CA GLY A 184 15.44 -2.71 19.12
C GLY A 184 15.84 -4.11 18.70
N VAL A 185 15.44 -4.55 17.50
CA VAL A 185 15.79 -5.88 16.97
C VAL A 185 17.29 -6.02 16.72
N VAL A 186 17.94 -4.99 16.16
CA VAL A 186 19.40 -4.98 15.96
C VAL A 186 20.11 -5.00 17.31
N GLY A 187 19.66 -4.22 18.29
CA GLY A 187 20.21 -4.22 19.64
C GLY A 187 20.12 -5.58 20.31
N LEU A 188 18.95 -6.24 20.26
CA LEU A 188 18.78 -7.61 20.77
C LEU A 188 19.70 -8.60 20.04
N SER A 189 19.84 -8.47 18.72
CA SER A 189 20.73 -9.33 17.92
C SER A 189 22.20 -9.16 18.30
N LEU A 190 22.63 -7.92 18.60
CA LEU A 190 23.99 -7.63 19.07
C LEU A 190 24.25 -8.22 20.46
N VAL A 191 23.27 -8.15 21.38
CA VAL A 191 23.39 -8.74 22.71
C VAL A 191 23.50 -10.26 22.61
N VAL A 192 22.63 -10.91 21.83
CA VAL A 192 22.69 -12.37 21.62
C VAL A 192 24.02 -12.76 20.96
N GLY A 193 24.46 -12.03 19.95
CA GLY A 193 25.77 -12.23 19.32
C GLY A 193 26.93 -12.08 20.31
N GLY A 194 26.87 -11.07 21.19
CA GLY A 194 27.87 -10.85 22.24
C GLY A 194 27.94 -12.01 23.25
N ILE A 195 26.78 -12.56 23.67
CA ILE A 195 26.73 -13.73 24.56
C ILE A 195 27.36 -14.95 23.88
N VAL A 196 27.09 -15.17 22.58
CA VAL A 196 27.68 -16.28 21.82
C VAL A 196 29.20 -16.13 21.73
N ILE A 197 29.69 -14.94 21.38
CA ILE A 197 31.14 -14.67 21.29
C ILE A 197 31.80 -14.83 22.66
N MET A 198 31.17 -14.34 23.73
CA MET A 198 31.67 -14.48 25.10
C MET A 198 31.82 -15.97 25.49
N ASN A 199 30.85 -16.81 25.13
CA ASN A 199 30.90 -18.25 25.43
C ASN A 199 32.00 -18.97 24.65
N ILE A 200 32.17 -18.66 23.35
CA ILE A 200 33.26 -19.22 22.56
C ILE A 200 34.61 -18.78 23.13
N MET A 201 34.74 -17.50 23.52
CA MET A 201 35.97 -16.98 24.11
C MET A 201 36.30 -17.66 25.44
N LEU A 202 35.30 -17.94 26.29
CA LEU A 202 35.51 -18.68 27.53
C LEU A 202 36.06 -20.09 27.25
N MET A 203 35.49 -20.80 26.28
CA MET A 203 35.93 -22.14 25.87
C MET A 203 37.38 -22.13 25.38
N VAL A 204 37.74 -21.21 24.48
CA VAL A 204 39.11 -21.09 23.93
C VAL A 204 40.12 -20.77 25.03
N VAL A 205 39.77 -19.87 25.97
CA VAL A 205 40.65 -19.54 27.09
C VAL A 205 40.83 -20.75 28.01
N THR A 206 39.79 -21.55 28.24
CA THR A 206 39.87 -22.76 29.07
C THR A 206 40.77 -23.84 28.45
N GLU A 207 40.72 -24.02 27.12
CA GLU A 207 41.58 -24.97 26.40
C GLU A 207 43.06 -24.56 26.45
N ARG A 208 43.37 -23.26 26.35
CA ARG A 208 44.75 -22.74 26.37
C ARG A 208 45.29 -22.39 27.77
N THR A 209 44.59 -22.76 28.84
CA THR A 209 45.00 -22.47 30.23
C THR A 209 46.40 -22.96 30.56
N ARG A 210 46.78 -24.15 30.07
CA ARG A 210 48.09 -24.76 30.33
C ARG A 210 49.24 -23.97 29.70
N GLU A 211 49.03 -23.44 28.51
CA GLU A 211 50.01 -22.62 27.78
C GLU A 211 50.17 -21.23 28.42
N ILE A 212 49.05 -20.62 28.84
CA ILE A 212 49.03 -19.33 29.55
C ILE A 212 49.74 -19.45 30.90
N GLY A 213 49.54 -20.57 31.62
CA GLY A 213 50.22 -20.86 32.87
C GLY A 213 51.75 -20.96 32.72
N LEU A 214 52.21 -21.58 31.63
CA LEU A 214 53.64 -21.70 31.32
C LEU A 214 54.28 -20.34 31.00
N ARG A 215 53.59 -19.46 30.26
CA ARG A 215 54.06 -18.09 30.00
C ARG A 215 54.11 -17.22 31.26
N LYS A 216 53.13 -17.36 32.16
CA LYS A 216 53.16 -16.66 33.45
C LYS A 216 54.32 -17.12 34.33
N ALA A 217 54.65 -18.42 34.32
CA ALA A 217 55.80 -18.95 35.05
C ALA A 217 57.14 -18.42 34.50
N LEU A 218 57.20 -18.06 33.21
CA LEU A 218 58.35 -17.44 32.56
C LEU A 218 58.40 -15.90 32.74
N GLY A 219 57.50 -15.32 33.53
CA GLY A 219 57.53 -13.89 33.88
C GLY A 219 56.62 -12.98 33.05
N ALA A 220 55.73 -13.52 32.22
CA ALA A 220 54.76 -12.71 31.47
C ALA A 220 53.82 -11.94 32.41
N ARG A 221 53.61 -10.65 32.16
CA ARG A 221 52.73 -9.80 32.99
C ARG A 221 51.27 -10.08 32.66
N ARG A 222 50.37 -9.83 33.61
CA ARG A 222 48.90 -9.98 33.39
C ARG A 222 48.40 -9.10 32.24
N SER A 223 49.01 -7.94 32.03
CA SER A 223 48.74 -7.02 30.91
C SER A 223 48.97 -7.67 29.55
N ASP A 224 50.02 -8.47 29.42
CA ASP A 224 50.45 -9.02 28.12
C ASP A 224 49.47 -10.11 27.66
N ILE A 225 48.98 -10.91 28.62
CA ILE A 225 47.95 -11.91 28.39
C ILE A 225 46.60 -11.25 28.05
N MET A 226 46.22 -10.18 28.75
CA MET A 226 44.99 -9.43 28.44
C MET A 226 45.07 -8.78 27.06
N ALA A 227 46.20 -8.15 26.72
CA ALA A 227 46.41 -7.55 25.41
C ALA A 227 46.34 -8.60 24.28
N GLN A 228 46.92 -9.79 24.49
CA GLN A 228 46.86 -10.88 23.51
C GLN A 228 45.41 -11.33 23.23
N ILE A 229 44.61 -11.56 24.28
CA ILE A 229 43.21 -12.01 24.14
C ILE A 229 42.35 -10.92 23.49
N LEU A 230 42.53 -9.66 23.87
CA LEU A 230 41.82 -8.54 23.27
C LEU A 230 42.15 -8.41 21.77
N THR A 231 43.43 -8.54 21.42
CA THR A 231 43.87 -8.47 20.02
C THR A 231 43.32 -9.64 19.19
N GLU A 232 43.34 -10.86 19.74
CA GLU A 232 42.77 -12.05 19.09
C GLU A 232 41.25 -11.88 18.85
N SER A 233 40.54 -11.29 19.81
CA SER A 233 39.11 -10.98 19.71
C SER A 233 38.79 -9.95 18.63
N VAL A 234 39.56 -8.85 18.56
CA VAL A 234 39.38 -7.78 17.56
C VAL A 234 39.63 -8.29 16.15
N VAL A 235 40.68 -9.10 15.98
CA VAL A 235 41.04 -9.72 14.69
C VAL A 235 39.93 -10.65 14.23
N LEU A 236 39.39 -11.51 15.11
CA LEU A 236 38.28 -12.41 14.78
C LEU A 236 37.01 -11.66 14.34
N SER A 237 36.66 -10.56 15.03
CA SER A 237 35.52 -9.72 14.66
C SER A 237 35.70 -9.07 13.28
N MET A 238 36.88 -8.50 13.00
CA MET A 238 37.17 -7.87 11.70
C MET A 238 37.18 -8.88 10.53
N PHE A 239 37.76 -10.06 10.73
CA PHE A 239 37.78 -11.09 9.69
C PHE A 239 36.41 -11.74 9.46
N GLY A 240 35.57 -11.84 10.50
CA GLY A 240 34.18 -12.30 10.40
C GLY A 240 33.35 -11.42 9.46
N ASP A 241 33.45 -10.09 9.61
CA ASP A 241 32.72 -9.13 8.78
C ASP A 241 33.14 -9.17 7.30
N SER A 242 34.45 -9.31 7.04
CA SER A 242 35.00 -9.33 5.68
C SER A 242 34.51 -10.51 4.82
N ARG A 243 34.35 -11.70 5.43
CA ARG A 243 33.83 -12.89 4.73
C ARG A 243 32.33 -12.80 4.49
N SER A 244 31.58 -12.16 5.38
CA SER A 244 30.14 -11.93 5.20
C SER A 244 29.86 -11.00 4.00
N ALA A 245 30.66 -9.95 3.83
CA ALA A 245 30.58 -9.00 2.71
C ALA A 245 30.86 -9.64 1.34
N HIS A 246 31.75 -10.64 1.27
CA HIS A 246 32.12 -11.30 0.01
C HIS A 246 31.05 -12.29 -0.48
N SER A 247 30.22 -12.85 0.41
CA SER A 247 29.23 -13.88 0.07
C SER A 247 27.96 -13.35 -0.63
N ARG A 248 27.73 -12.03 -0.65
CA ARG A 248 26.53 -11.42 -1.26
C ARG A 248 26.65 -11.14 -2.76
N ARG A 249 27.81 -11.37 -3.39
CA ARG A 249 28.04 -11.00 -4.81
C ARG A 249 27.77 -12.11 -5.84
N SER A 250 27.34 -13.31 -5.42
CA SER A 250 27.25 -14.48 -6.32
C SER A 250 25.87 -15.15 -6.43
N ARG A 251 24.78 -14.49 -6.04
CA ARG A 251 23.42 -15.01 -6.30
C ARG A 251 22.60 -14.06 -7.18
N HIS A 252 23.01 -13.96 -8.44
CA HIS A 252 22.08 -13.62 -9.53
C HIS A 252 21.51 -14.93 -10.10
N PRO A 253 20.19 -15.18 -10.03
CA PRO A 253 19.60 -16.26 -10.80
C PRO A 253 19.39 -15.76 -12.24
N SER A 254 20.23 -16.19 -13.17
CA SER A 254 19.96 -16.02 -14.60
C SER A 254 18.77 -16.90 -14.98
N LYS A 255 17.61 -16.29 -15.26
CA LYS A 255 16.53 -16.95 -15.98
C LYS A 255 17.03 -17.24 -17.41
N SER A 256 17.39 -18.47 -17.69
CA SER A 256 17.45 -18.96 -19.07
C SER A 256 16.15 -19.71 -19.35
N GLY A 257 15.41 -19.21 -20.34
CA GLY A 257 14.27 -19.91 -20.90
C GLY A 257 14.73 -21.18 -21.59
N ARG A 258 14.05 -22.29 -21.31
CA ARG A 258 13.95 -23.41 -22.24
C ARG A 258 12.48 -23.78 -22.37
N SER A 259 11.92 -23.35 -23.49
CA SER A 259 10.81 -24.02 -24.15
C SER A 259 11.24 -25.43 -24.55
N HIS A 260 10.54 -26.45 -24.08
CA HIS A 260 10.33 -27.67 -24.88
C HIS A 260 8.99 -28.31 -24.52
N SER A 261 8.08 -28.22 -25.49
CA SER A 261 6.95 -29.11 -25.72
C SER A 261 7.45 -30.46 -26.25
N ALA A 262 6.94 -31.56 -25.68
CA ALA A 262 6.70 -32.90 -26.29
C ALA A 262 6.48 -33.89 -25.13
N SER A 263 5.27 -34.34 -24.81
CA SER A 263 4.52 -35.46 -25.43
C SER A 263 5.21 -36.83 -25.34
N ALA A 264 4.64 -37.72 -24.51
CA ALA A 264 4.58 -39.20 -24.58
C ALA A 264 4.60 -39.74 -23.12
N SER A 265 3.48 -40.17 -22.54
CA SER A 265 2.75 -41.43 -22.74
C SER A 265 3.55 -42.70 -22.38
N ARG A 266 2.89 -43.56 -21.57
CA ARG A 266 3.26 -44.92 -21.13
C ARG A 266 4.25 -44.92 -19.93
N HIS A 267 4.12 -45.70 -18.87
CA HIS A 267 3.53 -47.03 -18.70
C HIS A 267 3.10 -47.19 -17.23
N TRP A 268 1.89 -47.71 -16.99
CA TRP A 268 1.42 -48.17 -15.68
C TRP A 268 1.55 -49.70 -15.67
N SER A 269 2.40 -50.22 -14.82
CA SER A 269 2.56 -51.64 -14.46
C SER A 269 3.38 -51.61 -13.16
N GLY A 270 2.81 -51.88 -11.99
CA GLY A 270 2.25 -53.17 -11.63
C GLY A 270 3.33 -53.93 -10.87
N CYS A 271 3.38 -53.78 -9.55
CA CYS A 271 4.13 -54.68 -8.68
C CYS A 271 3.37 -54.87 -7.37
N SER A 272 2.65 -55.99 -7.30
CA SER A 272 2.02 -56.55 -6.10
C SER A 272 2.75 -57.86 -5.80
N SER A 273 3.29 -57.99 -4.59
CA SER A 273 3.44 -59.25 -3.85
C SER A 273 3.84 -58.87 -2.42
N ALA A 274 2.90 -58.86 -1.46
CA ALA A 274 2.42 -60.02 -0.71
C ALA A 274 3.40 -60.45 0.40
N SER A 275 3.02 -60.17 1.64
CA SER A 275 3.32 -61.06 2.77
C SER A 275 2.12 -61.07 3.72
N THR A 276 1.40 -62.19 3.66
CA THR A 276 0.23 -62.60 4.42
C THR A 276 0.65 -63.28 5.72
N ARG A 277 -0.07 -63.02 6.82
CA ARG A 277 -0.42 -63.92 7.97
C ARG A 277 -0.88 -63.03 9.14
N ARG A 278 -1.89 -63.33 9.98
CA ARG A 278 -2.91 -64.38 10.14
C ARG A 278 -3.78 -63.88 11.32
N ALA A 279 -5.07 -63.58 11.12
CA ALA A 279 -6.27 -64.33 11.54
C ALA A 279 -6.51 -64.57 13.06
N GLY A 280 -7.76 -64.26 13.47
CA GLY A 280 -8.44 -64.64 14.72
C GLY A 280 -9.54 -63.60 15.04
N ARG A 281 -10.75 -63.60 14.45
CA ARG A 281 -11.94 -64.48 14.53
C ARG A 281 -12.67 -64.52 15.90
N HIS A 282 -14.01 -64.46 15.78
CA HIS A 282 -15.12 -64.63 16.74
C HIS A 282 -15.61 -63.37 17.48
N GLY A 283 -16.91 -63.03 17.51
CA GLY A 283 -18.11 -63.70 17.00
C GLY A 283 -19.36 -62.81 17.18
N SER A 284 -20.35 -63.02 16.32
CA SER A 284 -21.69 -62.41 16.34
C SER A 284 -22.65 -63.18 17.25
N ILE A 285 -23.71 -62.53 17.77
CA ILE A 285 -25.09 -63.05 18.00
C ILE A 285 -25.94 -61.82 18.46
N ARG A 286 -26.94 -61.36 17.68
CA ARG A 286 -28.42 -61.55 17.84
C ARG A 286 -28.95 -61.20 19.25
N SER A 287 -30.12 -60.60 19.50
CA SER A 287 -31.28 -60.06 18.77
C SER A 287 -32.35 -59.69 19.82
N ARG A 288 -33.34 -58.85 19.47
CA ARG A 288 -34.73 -58.78 20.05
C ARG A 288 -34.84 -58.19 21.48
N ARG A 289 -35.93 -57.53 21.92
CA ARG A 289 -37.19 -56.99 21.37
C ARG A 289 -37.86 -56.18 22.52
N SER A 290 -38.66 -55.16 22.16
CA SER A 290 -39.88 -54.62 22.82
C SER A 290 -40.02 -54.50 24.35
N GLU A 291 -40.38 -53.30 24.80
CA GLU A 291 -41.58 -52.90 25.61
C GLU A 291 -41.48 -51.35 25.75
N GLY A 292 -42.48 -50.51 25.46
CA GLY A 292 -43.90 -50.51 25.82
C GLY A 292 -44.08 -49.66 27.08
N ASN A 293 -44.19 -48.33 26.99
CA ASN A 293 -45.42 -47.52 26.95
C ASN A 293 -45.76 -46.88 28.33
N GLU A 294 -46.48 -45.75 28.28
CA GLU A 294 -47.16 -45.01 29.36
C GLU A 294 -46.32 -44.06 30.23
N GLN A 295 -46.77 -42.87 30.61
CA GLN A 295 -47.93 -42.02 30.30
C GLN A 295 -47.69 -40.69 31.06
N ARG A 296 -48.15 -39.55 30.49
CA ARG A 296 -48.74 -38.34 31.15
C ARG A 296 -47.97 -37.63 32.29
N SER A 297 -48.03 -36.33 32.55
CA SER A 297 -48.96 -35.23 32.25
C SER A 297 -48.26 -33.95 32.78
N THR A 298 -48.06 -32.91 31.97
CA THR A 298 -48.74 -31.60 31.98
C THR A 298 -48.63 -30.73 33.26
N LEU A 299 -48.50 -29.41 33.01
CA LEU A 299 -48.78 -28.24 33.89
C LEU A 299 -47.61 -27.86 34.82
N ASN A 300 -47.13 -26.62 34.98
CA ASN A 300 -47.51 -25.25 34.64
C ASN A 300 -46.18 -24.42 34.62
N GLY A 301 -46.01 -23.27 33.97
CA GLY A 301 -46.92 -22.13 33.85
C GLY A 301 -46.75 -21.18 35.04
N GLU A 302 -46.21 -19.98 34.78
CA GLU A 302 -46.20 -18.76 35.61
C GLU A 302 -45.16 -18.62 36.74
N SER A 303 -44.14 -17.79 36.48
CA SER A 303 -44.01 -16.42 37.03
C SER A 303 -42.94 -15.65 36.25
#